data_AF-A0A9E5T0K7-F1
#
_entry.id   AF-A0A9E5T0K7-F1
#
_cell.length_a   1.000
_cell.length_b   1.000
_cell.length_c   1.000
_cell.angle_alpha   90.00
_cell.angle_beta   90.00
_cell.angle_gamma   90.00
#
_symmetry.space_group_name_H-M   'P 1'
#
loop_
_entity.id
_entity.type
_entity.pdbx_description
1 polymer ?
#
loop_
_entity_poly.entity_id
_entity_poly.type
_entity_poly.pdbx_seq_one_letter_code
_entity_poly.pdbx_strand_id
1 'polypeptide(L)'
;MRSGLSRREAAKMAAARRAELSSLMLDLADLKRCLAGAYRNFNSSVEPELIEASVYEINSLQSKYAYLVRMIKTIGNTNAQSLSFSEKITSHKPRGGDSS
;
A
#
# COMPACT_ATOMS: atom_id res chain seq x y z
N MET A 1 5.10 45.81 -4.37
CA MET A 1 3.94 45.13 -3.72
C MET A 1 3.56 43.82 -4.44
N ARG A 2 4.36 42.73 -4.32
CA ARG A 2 4.02 41.41 -4.94
C ARG A 2 4.28 40.18 -4.05
N SER A 3 4.66 40.36 -2.78
CA SER A 3 4.99 39.26 -1.86
C SER A 3 3.78 38.53 -1.25
N GLY A 4 2.55 39.01 -1.51
CA GLY A 4 1.31 38.41 -0.97
C GLY A 4 0.77 37.23 -1.78
N LEU A 5 0.97 37.22 -3.10
CA LEU A 5 0.49 36.12 -3.98
C LEU A 5 1.25 34.82 -3.70
N SER A 6 2.58 34.89 -3.59
CA SER A 6 3.44 33.72 -3.35
C SER A 6 3.13 33.02 -2.00
N ARG A 7 2.82 33.77 -0.94
CA ARG A 7 2.43 33.17 0.36
C ARG A 7 1.07 32.48 0.31
N ARG A 8 0.11 33.04 -0.44
CA ARG A 8 -1.21 32.42 -0.63
C ARG A 8 -1.13 31.12 -1.45
N GLU A 9 -0.30 31.10 -2.48
CA GLU A 9 -0.05 29.90 -3.29
C GLU A 9 0.64 28.80 -2.48
N ALA A 10 1.67 29.14 -1.70
CA ALA A 10 2.34 28.19 -0.81
C ALA A 10 1.39 27.59 0.24
N ALA A 11 0.54 28.43 0.86
CA ALA A 11 -0.47 27.97 1.81
C ALA A 11 -1.51 27.04 1.16
N LYS A 12 -1.94 27.35 -0.07
CA LYS A 12 -2.87 26.50 -0.85
C LYS A 12 -2.25 25.14 -1.17
N MET A 13 -0.97 25.11 -1.58
CA MET A 13 -0.25 23.85 -1.84
C MET A 13 -0.08 23.00 -0.57
N ALA A 14 0.26 23.63 0.56
CA ALA A 14 0.37 22.94 1.84
C ALA A 14 -0.99 22.36 2.30
N ALA A 15 -2.07 23.11 2.12
CA ALA A 15 -3.42 22.64 2.42
C ALA A 15 -3.83 21.46 1.53
N ALA A 16 -3.54 21.53 0.23
CA ALA A 16 -3.81 20.44 -0.72
C ALA A 16 -3.05 19.16 -0.33
N ARG A 17 -1.75 19.26 0.00
CA ARG A 17 -0.95 18.12 0.48
C ARG A 17 -1.51 17.50 1.76
N ARG A 18 -1.96 18.33 2.70
CA ARG A 18 -2.57 17.84 3.94
C ARG A 18 -3.89 17.12 3.68
N ALA A 19 -4.71 17.64 2.76
CA ALA A 19 -5.95 16.98 2.37
C ALA A 19 -5.66 15.63 1.70
N GLU A 20 -4.68 15.58 0.79
CA GLU A 20 -4.23 14.34 0.14
C GLU A 20 -3.71 13.30 1.14
N LEU A 21 -2.83 13.71 2.07
CA LEU A 21 -2.34 12.83 3.13
C LEU A 21 -3.48 12.29 3.98
N SER A 22 -4.45 13.14 4.33
CA SER A 22 -5.63 12.73 5.11
C SER A 22 -6.46 11.68 4.36
N SER A 23 -6.68 11.87 3.06
CA SER A 23 -7.37 10.90 2.21
C SER A 23 -6.63 9.55 2.19
N LEU A 24 -5.31 9.56 1.99
CA LEU A 24 -4.51 8.34 1.97
C LEU A 24 -4.53 7.59 3.31
N MET A 25 -4.59 8.32 4.44
CA MET A 25 -4.72 7.70 5.76
C MET A 25 -6.10 7.06 5.96
N LEU A 26 -7.17 7.67 5.45
CA LEU A 26 -8.51 7.08 5.43
C LEU A 26 -8.51 5.80 4.59
N ASP A 27 -7.99 5.86 3.36
CA ASP A 27 -7.88 4.69 2.48
C ASP A 27 -7.08 3.56 3.14
N LEU A 28 -6.02 3.89 3.88
CA LEU A 28 -5.21 2.90 4.60
C LEU A 28 -5.98 2.26 5.76
N ALA A 29 -6.80 3.04 6.48
CA ALA A 29 -7.65 2.52 7.56
C ALA A 29 -8.72 1.58 7.00
N ASP A 30 -9.32 1.93 5.86
CA ASP A 30 -10.30 1.11 5.15
C ASP A 30 -9.68 -0.19 4.65
N LEU A 31 -8.51 -0.09 4.03
CA LEU A 31 -7.76 -1.24 3.56
C LEU A 31 -7.42 -2.22 4.70
N LYS A 32 -7.04 -1.72 5.88
CA LYS A 32 -6.79 -2.58 7.06
C LYS A 32 -8.04 -3.34 7.49
N ARG A 33 -9.22 -2.74 7.39
CA ARG A 33 -10.49 -3.43 7.68
C ARG A 33 -10.78 -4.51 6.63
N CYS A 34 -10.55 -4.22 5.35
CA CYS A 34 -10.69 -5.21 4.28
C CYS A 34 -9.73 -6.39 4.47
N LEU A 35 -8.45 -6.13 4.79
CA LEU A 35 -7.47 -7.18 5.10
C LEU A 35 -7.92 -8.07 6.24
N ALA A 36 -8.40 -7.48 7.34
CA ALA A 36 -8.93 -8.26 8.46
C ALA A 36 -10.14 -9.12 8.04
N GLY A 37 -10.97 -8.62 7.11
CA GLY A 37 -12.06 -9.39 6.50
C GLY A 37 -11.56 -10.57 5.68
N ALA A 38 -10.62 -10.34 4.76
CA ALA A 38 -10.06 -11.39 3.91
C ALA A 38 -9.34 -12.47 4.73
N TYR A 39 -8.61 -12.10 5.79
CA TYR A 39 -8.03 -13.05 6.72
C TYR A 39 -9.07 -13.86 7.50
N ARG A 40 -10.19 -13.26 7.91
CA ARG A 40 -11.29 -14.02 8.52
C ARG A 40 -11.86 -15.04 7.53
N ASN A 41 -12.10 -14.64 6.29
CA ASN A 41 -12.61 -15.51 5.24
C ASN A 41 -11.65 -16.67 4.96
N PHE A 42 -10.34 -16.40 4.83
CA PHE A 42 -9.31 -17.44 4.67
C PHE A 42 -9.35 -18.45 5.83
N ASN A 43 -9.47 -17.97 7.07
CA ASN A 43 -9.47 -18.82 8.26
C ASN A 43 -10.76 -19.65 8.43
N SER A 44 -11.90 -19.17 7.92
CA SER A 44 -13.19 -19.86 8.04
C SER A 44 -13.56 -20.71 6.82
N SER A 45 -12.91 -20.49 5.69
CA SER A 45 -13.22 -21.20 4.45
C SER A 45 -12.62 -22.59 4.45
N VAL A 46 -13.41 -23.56 4.01
CA VAL A 46 -13.01 -24.97 3.88
C VAL A 46 -12.94 -25.38 2.41
N GLU A 47 -13.73 -24.71 1.56
CA GLU A 47 -13.75 -24.94 0.12
C GLU A 47 -12.45 -24.44 -0.52
N PRO A 48 -11.74 -25.28 -1.31
CA PRO A 48 -10.47 -24.92 -1.93
C PRO A 48 -10.54 -23.65 -2.78
N GLU A 49 -11.61 -23.47 -3.54
CA GLU A 49 -11.82 -22.30 -4.40
C GLU A 49 -11.97 -21.00 -3.59
N LEU A 50 -12.61 -21.08 -2.41
CA LEU A 50 -12.79 -19.91 -1.52
C LEU A 50 -11.51 -19.57 -0.76
N ILE A 51 -10.71 -20.58 -0.40
CA ILE A 51 -9.38 -20.39 0.17
C ILE A 51 -8.49 -19.69 -0.86
N GLU A 52 -8.47 -20.18 -2.10
CA GLU A 52 -7.69 -19.58 -3.19
C GLU A 52 -8.11 -18.14 -3.48
N ALA A 53 -9.43 -17.88 -3.56
CA ALA A 53 -9.96 -16.52 -3.69
C ALA A 53 -9.49 -15.60 -2.55
N SER A 54 -9.52 -16.09 -1.31
CA SER A 54 -9.06 -15.33 -0.14
C SER A 54 -7.56 -15.04 -0.19
N VAL A 55 -6.73 -15.97 -0.68
CA VAL A 55 -5.28 -15.76 -0.87
C VAL A 55 -5.03 -14.66 -1.91
N TYR A 56 -5.71 -14.72 -3.06
CA TYR A 56 -5.59 -13.68 -4.08
C TYR A 56 -6.03 -12.30 -3.56
N GLU A 57 -7.13 -12.25 -2.82
CA GLU A 57 -7.60 -11.02 -2.21
C GLU A 57 -6.59 -10.44 -1.21
N ILE A 58 -6.04 -11.27 -0.30
CA ILE A 58 -5.01 -10.85 0.66
C ILE A 58 -3.79 -10.29 -0.07
N ASN A 59 -3.29 -10.96 -1.11
CA ASN A 59 -2.12 -10.52 -1.86
C ASN A 59 -2.36 -9.18 -2.57
N SER A 60 -3.54 -9.00 -3.17
CA SER A 60 -3.95 -7.73 -3.79
C SER A 60 -4.00 -6.60 -2.76
N LEU A 61 -4.63 -6.85 -1.60
CA LEU A 61 -4.74 -5.87 -0.53
C LEU A 61 -3.38 -5.53 0.09
N GLN A 62 -2.47 -6.50 0.27
CA GLN A 62 -1.10 -6.25 0.74
C GLN A 62 -0.31 -5.38 -0.24
N SER A 63 -0.48 -5.60 -1.55
CA SER A 63 0.16 -4.78 -2.59
C SER A 63 -0.36 -3.34 -2.54
N LYS A 64 -1.67 -3.15 -2.38
CA LYS A 64 -2.28 -1.82 -2.16
C LYS A 64 -1.81 -1.17 -0.86
N TYR A 65 -1.60 -1.94 0.21
CA TYR A 65 -1.08 -1.45 1.49
C TYR A 65 0.33 -0.88 1.32
N ALA A 66 1.22 -1.64 0.67
CA ALA A 66 2.59 -1.22 0.39
C ALA A 66 2.61 0.09 -0.43
N TYR A 67 1.75 0.19 -1.44
CA TYR A 67 1.56 1.41 -2.22
C TYR A 67 1.13 2.60 -1.35
N LEU A 68 0.08 2.47 -0.55
CA LEU A 68 -0.43 3.56 0.29
C LEU A 68 0.59 4.03 1.31
N VAL A 69 1.30 3.10 1.96
CA VAL A 69 2.38 3.43 2.90
C VAL A 69 3.50 4.20 2.19
N ARG A 70 3.88 3.78 0.97
CA ARG A 70 4.86 4.50 0.16
C ARG A 70 4.38 5.91 -0.18
N MET A 71 3.12 6.07 -0.59
CA MET A 71 2.55 7.39 -0.92
C MET A 71 2.49 8.32 0.29
N ILE A 72 2.03 7.84 1.44
CA ILE A 72 2.00 8.60 2.70
C ILE A 72 3.41 9.05 3.08
N LYS A 73 4.41 8.16 2.94
CA LYS A 73 5.81 8.52 3.18
C LYS A 73 6.28 9.57 2.17
N THR A 74 6.02 9.42 0.87
CA THR A 74 6.47 10.40 -0.13
C THR A 74 5.88 11.79 0.10
N ILE A 75 4.58 11.87 0.41
CA ILE A 75 3.87 13.13 0.61
C ILE A 75 4.18 13.73 2.00
N GLY A 76 4.32 12.89 3.02
CA GLY A 76 4.69 13.33 4.38
C GLY A 76 6.18 13.68 4.53
N ASN A 77 7.05 13.01 3.78
CA ASN A 77 8.50 13.07 3.89
C ASN A 77 9.18 13.76 2.69
N THR A 78 8.47 14.62 1.94
CA THR A 78 9.05 15.44 0.85
C THR A 78 10.00 16.52 1.40
N ASN A 79 11.04 16.06 2.09
CA ASN A 79 12.32 16.68 2.39
C ASN A 79 13.48 15.64 2.44
N ALA A 80 13.23 14.33 2.30
CA ALA A 80 14.29 13.32 2.20
C ALA A 80 14.21 12.57 0.87
N GLN A 81 15.26 12.74 0.06
CA GLN A 81 15.42 12.14 -1.25
C GLN A 81 15.46 10.60 -1.22
N SER A 82 15.09 10.03 -2.37
CA SER A 82 15.66 8.82 -3.00
C SER A 82 16.03 7.66 -2.08
N LEU A 83 15.17 6.65 -2.00
CA LEU A 83 15.60 5.31 -1.60
C LEU A 83 14.99 4.26 -2.54
N SER A 84 15.87 3.72 -3.38
CA SER A 84 15.64 2.61 -4.29
C SER A 84 15.00 1.42 -3.58
N PHE A 85 13.84 0.99 -4.06
CA PHE A 85 13.21 -0.25 -3.64
C PHE A 85 13.77 -1.39 -4.51
N SER A 86 14.79 -2.08 -4.02
CA SER A 86 15.28 -3.31 -4.66
C SER A 86 14.30 -4.45 -4.35
N GLU A 87 13.40 -4.73 -5.29
CA GLU A 87 12.56 -5.92 -5.30
C GLU A 87 13.43 -7.19 -5.32
N LYS A 88 13.61 -7.82 -4.15
CA LYS A 88 13.95 -9.25 -4.07
C LYS A 88 12.66 -10.04 -3.89
N ILE A 89 11.94 -10.27 -4.99
CA ILE A 89 10.91 -11.31 -5.03
C ILE A 89 10.91 -12.00 -6.39
N THR A 90 11.94 -12.79 -6.63
CA THR A 90 11.83 -14.02 -7.43
C THR A 90 13.13 -14.79 -7.34
N SER A 91 13.10 -15.91 -6.62
CA SER A 91 13.91 -17.08 -6.98
C SER A 91 13.16 -18.31 -6.49
N HIS A 92 12.11 -18.64 -7.23
CA HIS A 92 11.51 -19.97 -7.21
C HIS A 92 12.47 -20.88 -8.00
N LYS A 93 13.08 -21.87 -7.33
CA LYS A 93 13.79 -22.97 -8.02
C LYS A 93 13.09 -24.28 -7.67
N PRO A 94 12.27 -24.85 -8.56
CA PRO A 94 11.84 -26.24 -8.45
C PRO A 94 12.74 -27.13 -9.31
N ARG A 95 13.32 -28.18 -8.73
CA ARG A 95 13.78 -29.42 -9.40
C ARG A 95 13.82 -30.51 -8.32
N GLY A 96 12.81 -31.38 -8.26
CA GLY A 96 12.87 -32.77 -8.76
C GLY A 96 13.29 -33.69 -7.60
N GLY A 97 12.59 -34.77 -7.22
CA GLY A 97 12.14 -35.86 -8.08
C GLY A 97 13.38 -36.41 -8.82
N ASP A 98 13.98 -37.55 -8.52
CA ASP A 98 13.39 -38.82 -8.10
C ASP A 98 14.36 -39.67 -7.25
N SER A 99 13.72 -40.46 -6.40
CA SER A 99 14.01 -41.83 -5.97
C SER A 99 15.15 -42.59 -6.69
N SER A 100 16.16 -43.02 -5.93
CA SER A 100 16.62 -44.42 -5.75
C SER A 100 17.94 -44.45 -5.00
#